data_AF-A0A2S9GSR7-F1
#
_entry.id   AF-A0A2S9GSR7-F1
#
_cell.length_a   1.000
_cell.length_b   1.000
_cell.length_c   1.000
_cell.angle_alpha   90.00
_cell.angle_beta   90.00
_cell.angle_gamma   90.00
#
_symmetry.space_group_name_H-M   'P 1'
#
loop_
_entity.id
_entity.type
_entity.pdbx_description
1 polymer ?
#
loop_
_entity_poly.entity_id
_entity_poly.type
_entity_poly.pdbx_seq_one_letter_code
_entity_poly.pdbx_strand_id
1 'polypeptide(L)'
;MFPDIDVLAFRFNVAYADEFGHRGASHSLAFALLAACLLMLFSSRLKSTPLKTFLFVAISTASHGILDTFTNGGKGVALLWPFSTERFFSYWQVIEVSPLSLRRIFSDRGLQVIQSEFIWVWLPAIVLCVVLIVVRSKLRIKYFVRAR
;
A
#
# COMPACT_ATOMS: atom_id res chain seq x y z
N MET A 1 2.45 3.60 2.77
CA MET A 1 2.75 4.41 3.97
C MET A 1 3.38 3.63 5.11
N PHE A 2 2.75 2.63 5.74
CA PHE A 2 3.42 1.86 6.81
C PHE A 2 4.69 1.12 6.33
N PRO A 3 4.71 0.49 5.13
CA PRO A 3 5.93 -0.10 4.58
C PRO A 3 7.10 0.89 4.41
N ASP A 4 6.81 2.14 4.04
CA ASP A 4 7.81 3.17 3.74
C ASP A 4 8.54 3.74 4.97
N ILE A 5 8.15 3.32 6.18
CA ILE A 5 8.90 3.65 7.40
C ILE A 5 10.32 3.06 7.34
N ASP A 6 10.54 2.05 6.48
CA ASP A 6 11.84 1.50 6.14
C ASP A 6 12.87 2.53 5.61
N VAL A 7 12.44 3.70 5.13
CA VAL A 7 13.33 4.81 4.75
C VAL A 7 14.16 5.29 5.94
N LEU A 8 13.68 5.08 7.18
CA LEU A 8 14.47 5.36 8.38
C LEU A 8 15.69 4.44 8.52
N ALA A 9 15.69 3.25 7.91
CA ALA A 9 16.82 2.32 7.93
C ALA A 9 18.09 2.93 7.29
N PHE A 10 17.94 3.88 6.37
CA PHE A 10 19.06 4.65 5.81
C PHE A 10 19.84 5.42 6.86
N ARG A 11 19.21 5.84 7.96
CA ARG A 11 19.90 6.51 9.08
C ARG A 11 20.77 5.55 9.88
N PHE A 12 20.59 4.24 9.69
CA PHE A 12 21.35 3.18 10.35
C PHE A 12 22.34 2.49 9.38
N ASN A 13 22.70 3.14 8.27
CA ASN A 13 23.62 2.64 7.24
C ASN A 13 23.15 1.38 6.49
N VAL A 14 21.85 1.06 6.52
CA VAL A 14 21.29 0.02 5.63
C VAL A 14 21.24 0.59 4.22
N ALA A 15 21.79 -0.12 3.23
CA ALA A 15 21.78 0.36 1.85
C ALA A 15 20.39 0.14 1.21
N TYR A 16 20.02 0.98 0.24
CA TYR A 16 18.77 0.79 -0.53
C TYR A 16 18.75 -0.55 -1.30
N ALA A 17 19.91 -1.15 -1.58
CA ALA A 17 19.98 -2.48 -2.18
C ALA A 17 19.53 -3.60 -1.23
N ASP A 18 19.76 -3.42 0.06
CA ASP A 18 19.69 -4.49 1.05
C ASP A 18 18.25 -4.97 1.21
N GLU A 19 18.11 -6.18 1.73
CA GLU A 19 16.79 -6.78 1.98
C GLU A 19 15.94 -5.96 2.96
N PHE A 20 16.57 -5.26 3.90
CA PHE A 20 15.89 -4.33 4.82
C PHE A 20 15.95 -2.87 4.35
N GLY A 21 16.55 -2.60 3.19
CA GLY A 21 16.49 -1.31 2.54
C GLY A 21 15.10 -1.02 1.99
N HIS A 22 14.88 0.23 1.56
CA HIS A 22 13.58 0.63 1.02
C HIS A 22 13.10 -0.30 -0.11
N ARG A 23 11.79 -0.58 -0.17
CA ARG A 23 11.17 -1.57 -1.10
C ARG A 23 11.66 -3.01 -0.94
N GLY A 24 12.31 -3.32 0.17
CA GLY A 24 12.73 -4.66 0.56
C GLY A 24 11.64 -5.41 1.32
N ALA A 25 12.01 -6.03 2.44
CA ALA A 25 11.18 -6.90 3.27
C ALA A 25 9.84 -6.27 3.67
N SER A 26 9.82 -4.98 4.03
CA SER A 26 8.63 -4.20 4.40
C SER A 26 7.55 -4.13 3.31
N HIS A 27 7.93 -4.31 2.04
CA HIS A 27 7.02 -4.25 0.88
C HIS A 27 6.63 -5.64 0.37
N SER A 28 7.04 -6.71 1.06
CA SER A 28 6.74 -8.09 0.69
C SER A 28 5.32 -8.52 1.06
N LEU A 29 4.81 -9.55 0.37
CA LEU A 29 3.54 -10.19 0.72
C LEU A 29 3.62 -10.87 2.10
N ALA A 30 4.78 -11.44 2.45
CA ALA A 30 4.98 -12.06 3.76
C ALA A 30 4.86 -11.03 4.89
N PHE A 31 5.44 -9.83 4.72
CA PHE A 31 5.30 -8.75 5.69
C PHE A 31 3.85 -8.27 5.80
N ALA A 32 3.12 -8.15 4.68
CA ALA A 32 1.71 -7.78 4.70
C ALA A 32 0.86 -8.75 5.54
N LEU A 33 1.09 -10.07 5.37
CA LEU A 33 0.40 -11.09 6.16
C LEU A 33 0.82 -11.06 7.64
N LEU A 34 2.10 -10.90 7.94
CA LEU A 34 2.61 -10.80 9.30
C LEU A 34 2.01 -9.59 10.03
N ALA A 35 2.02 -8.41 9.41
CA ALA A 35 1.43 -7.20 9.95
C ALA A 35 -0.08 -7.38 10.20
N ALA A 36 -0.79 -8.03 9.28
CA ALA A 36 -2.21 -8.34 9.43
C ALA A 36 -2.49 -9.30 10.59
N CYS A 37 -1.68 -10.35 10.76
CA CYS A 37 -1.76 -11.27 11.90
C CYS A 37 -1.51 -10.57 13.24
N LEU A 38 -0.54 -9.66 13.29
CA LEU A 38 -0.26 -8.90 14.51
C LEU A 38 -1.39 -7.93 14.84
N LEU A 39 -1.86 -7.15 13.85
CA LEU A 39 -2.89 -6.13 14.08
C LEU A 39 -4.28 -6.70 14.32
N MET A 40 -4.59 -7.91 13.84
CA MET A 40 -5.89 -8.53 14.16
C MET A 40 -6.08 -8.82 15.66
N LEU A 41 -4.98 -9.01 16.41
CA LEU A 41 -5.01 -9.19 17.87
C LEU A 41 -5.55 -7.94 18.60
N PHE A 42 -5.50 -6.79 17.93
CA PHE A 42 -6.00 -5.52 18.43
C PHE A 42 -7.36 -5.12 17.84
N SER A 43 -8.03 -6.03 17.13
CA SER A 43 -9.30 -5.76 16.43
C SER A 43 -10.41 -5.19 17.33
N SER A 44 -10.48 -5.61 18.59
CA SER A 44 -11.43 -5.08 19.58
C SER A 44 -11.21 -3.59 19.88
N ARG A 45 -9.94 -3.16 20.03
CA ARG A 45 -9.57 -1.74 20.20
C ARG A 45 -9.86 -0.92 18.94
N LEU A 46 -9.82 -1.55 17.78
CA LEU A 46 -10.16 -0.96 16.49
C LEU A 46 -11.67 -0.99 16.19
N LYS A 47 -12.51 -1.43 17.13
CA LYS A 47 -13.98 -1.55 16.97
C LYS A 47 -14.36 -2.37 15.73
N SER A 48 -13.59 -3.42 15.44
CA SER A 48 -13.73 -4.28 14.25
C SER A 48 -13.64 -5.76 14.64
N THR A 49 -13.91 -6.66 13.70
CA THR A 49 -13.71 -8.12 13.89
C THR A 49 -12.29 -8.52 13.46
N PRO A 50 -11.71 -9.59 14.04
CA PRO A 50 -10.37 -10.06 13.66
C PRO A 50 -10.21 -10.27 12.16
N LEU A 51 -11.20 -10.92 11.53
CA LEU A 51 -11.19 -11.18 10.09
C LEU A 51 -11.22 -9.89 9.25
N LYS A 52 -12.04 -8.91 9.63
CA LYS A 52 -12.09 -7.62 8.91
C LYS A 52 -10.79 -6.85 9.04
N THR A 53 -10.22 -6.80 10.25
CA THR A 53 -8.92 -6.16 10.49
C THR A 53 -7.83 -6.84 9.70
N PHE A 54 -7.76 -8.17 9.73
CA PHE A 54 -6.79 -8.94 8.95
C PHE A 54 -6.88 -8.64 7.46
N LEU A 55 -8.07 -8.82 6.87
CA LEU A 55 -8.27 -8.60 5.43
C LEU A 55 -7.93 -7.16 5.04
N PHE A 56 -8.37 -6.18 5.82
CA PHE A 56 -8.09 -4.77 5.54
C PHE A 56 -6.59 -4.48 5.56
N VAL A 57 -5.87 -4.90 6.62
CA VAL A 57 -4.43 -4.67 6.75
C VAL A 57 -3.65 -5.42 5.68
N ALA A 58 -3.98 -6.70 5.44
CA ALA A 58 -3.30 -7.53 4.45
C ALA A 58 -3.44 -6.92 3.04
N ILE A 59 -4.67 -6.59 2.64
CA ILE A 59 -4.95 -6.01 1.31
C ILE A 59 -4.29 -4.65 1.18
N SER A 60 -4.44 -3.76 2.18
CA SER A 60 -3.87 -2.42 2.13
C SER A 60 -2.34 -2.41 2.12
N THR A 61 -1.70 -3.33 2.84
CA THR A 61 -0.24 -3.40 2.91
C THR A 61 0.32 -4.06 1.65
N ALA A 62 -0.30 -5.15 1.18
CA ALA A 62 0.08 -5.80 -0.07
C ALA A 62 -0.13 -4.89 -1.28
N SER A 63 -1.24 -4.13 -1.33
CA SER A 63 -1.49 -3.19 -2.43
C SER A 63 -0.41 -2.13 -2.54
N HIS A 64 0.18 -1.70 -1.42
CA HIS A 64 1.28 -0.74 -1.41
C HIS A 64 2.50 -1.30 -2.14
N GLY A 65 2.99 -2.47 -1.74
CA GLY A 65 4.12 -3.13 -2.43
C GLY A 65 3.84 -3.43 -3.90
N ILE A 66 2.62 -3.83 -4.23
CA ILE A 66 2.20 -4.06 -5.62
C ILE A 66 2.22 -2.75 -6.42
N LEU A 67 1.63 -1.67 -5.91
CA LEU A 67 1.59 -0.37 -6.59
C LEU A 67 3.00 0.18 -6.84
N ASP A 68 3.94 -0.04 -5.92
CA ASP A 68 5.34 0.37 -6.08
C ASP A 68 6.02 -0.30 -7.28
N THR A 69 5.57 -1.48 -7.71
CA THR A 69 6.08 -2.11 -8.95
C THR A 69 5.70 -1.36 -10.21
N PHE A 70 4.63 -0.55 -10.17
CA PHE A 70 4.19 0.30 -11.28
C PHE A 70 4.89 1.66 -11.29
N THR A 71 5.87 1.89 -10.40
CA THR A 71 6.65 3.12 -10.41
C THR A 71 7.78 3.08 -11.44
N ASN A 72 8.08 4.22 -12.05
CA ASN A 72 9.07 4.36 -13.12
C ASN A 72 10.50 4.69 -12.65
N GLY A 73 10.83 4.41 -11.40
CA GLY A 73 12.18 4.59 -10.90
C GLY A 73 12.42 4.02 -9.51
N GLY A 74 13.63 4.23 -9.00
CA GLY A 74 14.11 3.58 -7.78
C GLY A 74 14.56 2.14 -8.04
N LYS A 75 14.45 1.28 -7.03
CA LYS A 75 14.63 -0.17 -7.17
C LYS A 75 13.29 -0.89 -7.21
N GLY A 76 13.29 -2.06 -7.84
CA GLY A 76 12.12 -2.94 -7.83
C GLY A 76 11.78 -3.41 -6.42
N VAL A 77 10.60 -3.99 -6.28
CA VAL A 77 10.03 -4.39 -4.99
C VAL A 77 10.32 -5.85 -4.71
N ALA A 78 10.83 -6.16 -3.52
CA ALA A 78 11.06 -7.55 -3.08
C ALA A 78 9.76 -8.24 -2.65
N LEU A 79 8.80 -8.38 -3.56
CA LEU A 79 7.44 -8.89 -3.27
C LEU A 79 7.41 -10.28 -2.64
N LEU A 80 8.34 -11.14 -3.04
CA LEU A 80 8.41 -12.55 -2.65
C LEU A 80 9.37 -12.81 -1.47
N TRP A 81 9.93 -11.77 -0.87
CA TRP A 81 10.73 -11.91 0.35
C TRP A 81 9.87 -12.56 1.47
N PRO A 82 10.41 -13.48 2.29
CA PRO A 82 11.80 -13.93 2.38
C PRO A 82 12.15 -15.12 1.48
N PHE A 83 11.22 -15.58 0.63
CA PHE A 83 11.44 -16.76 -0.22
C PHE A 83 12.33 -16.45 -1.44
N SER A 84 12.33 -15.20 -1.89
CA SER A 84 13.22 -14.69 -2.94
C SER A 84 13.63 -13.25 -2.64
N THR A 85 14.86 -12.89 -3.03
CA THR A 85 15.40 -11.53 -2.96
C THR A 85 15.24 -10.75 -4.27
N GLU A 86 14.62 -11.37 -5.27
CA GLU A 86 14.34 -10.73 -6.56
C GLU A 86 13.46 -9.50 -6.40
N ARG A 87 13.79 -8.45 -7.17
CA ARG A 87 13.11 -7.15 -7.14
C ARG A 87 12.31 -6.95 -8.42
N PHE A 88 11.00 -6.88 -8.27
CA PHE A 88 10.07 -6.83 -9.37
C PHE A 88 9.70 -5.40 -9.76
N PHE A 89 9.60 -5.19 -11.06
CA PHE A 89 8.86 -4.07 -11.65
C PHE A 89 7.74 -4.64 -12.51
N SER A 90 6.65 -3.89 -12.62
CA SER A 90 5.60 -4.14 -13.60
C SER A 90 6.11 -3.77 -15.00
N TYR A 91 5.49 -4.36 -16.03
CA TYR A 91 5.70 -3.95 -17.41
C TYR A 91 5.17 -2.53 -17.66
N TRP A 92 4.09 -2.14 -16.98
CA TRP A 92 3.52 -0.80 -17.06
C TRP A 92 3.96 0.03 -15.86
N GLN A 93 4.96 0.87 -16.05
CA GLN A 93 5.50 1.74 -15.02
C GLN A 93 4.95 3.16 -15.18
N VAL A 94 3.65 3.31 -14.94
CA VAL A 94 2.93 4.56 -15.20
C VAL A 94 2.94 5.55 -14.03
N ILE A 95 3.37 5.10 -12.85
CA ILE A 95 3.39 5.91 -11.64
C ILE A 95 4.74 6.60 -11.53
N GLU A 96 4.75 7.92 -11.44
CA GLU A 96 5.97 8.68 -11.21
C GLU A 96 6.57 8.36 -9.83
N VAL A 97 7.84 7.98 -9.78
CA VAL A 97 8.53 7.70 -8.52
C VAL A 97 8.67 8.98 -7.67
N SER A 98 8.23 8.89 -6.41
CA SER A 98 8.35 10.00 -5.48
C SER A 98 9.80 10.17 -5.00
N PRO A 99 10.34 11.40 -4.98
CA PRO A 99 11.68 11.64 -4.45
C PRO A 99 11.71 11.43 -2.93
N LEU A 100 12.68 10.66 -2.45
CA LEU A 100 12.91 10.43 -1.01
C LEU A 100 13.33 11.68 -0.22
N SER A 101 13.46 12.84 -0.87
CA SER A 101 13.85 14.12 -0.26
C SER A 101 12.68 15.10 -0.24
N LEU A 102 12.28 15.54 0.96
CA LEU A 102 11.21 16.52 1.16
C LEU A 102 11.40 17.82 0.37
N ARG A 103 12.64 18.25 0.14
CA ARG A 103 12.95 19.47 -0.63
C ARG A 103 12.55 19.36 -2.10
N ARG A 104 12.57 18.15 -2.67
CA ARG A 104 12.20 17.91 -4.08
C ARG A 104 10.69 17.76 -4.27
N ILE A 105 9.92 17.53 -3.20
CA ILE A 105 8.45 17.43 -3.26
C ILE A 105 7.81 18.79 -3.63
N PHE A 106 8.42 19.92 -3.25
CA PHE A 106 7.93 21.26 -3.59
C PHE A 106 8.53 21.81 -4.91
N SER A 107 9.05 20.95 -5.78
CA SER A 107 9.55 21.33 -7.10
C SER A 107 8.55 20.96 -8.20
N ASP A 108 8.78 21.42 -9.43
CA ASP A 108 7.97 21.03 -10.60
C ASP A 108 7.87 19.50 -10.73
N ARG A 109 8.95 18.79 -10.39
CA ARG A 109 8.98 17.32 -10.37
C ARG A 109 8.04 16.74 -9.30
N GLY A 110 7.94 17.38 -8.14
CA GLY A 110 7.02 16.95 -7.10
C GLY A 110 5.55 17.17 -7.49
N LEU A 111 5.24 18.23 -8.23
CA LEU A 111 3.90 18.44 -8.78
C LEU A 111 3.51 17.33 -9.78
N GLN A 112 4.45 16.92 -10.64
CA GLN A 112 4.24 15.79 -11.56
C GLN A 112 3.96 14.48 -10.81
N VAL A 113 4.68 14.22 -9.71
CA VAL A 113 4.45 13.05 -8.86
C VAL A 113 3.05 13.09 -8.25
N ILE A 114 2.64 14.23 -7.67
CA ILE A 114 1.30 14.39 -7.09
C ILE A 114 0.21 14.18 -8.15
N GLN A 115 0.38 14.74 -9.35
CA GLN A 115 -0.56 14.54 -10.45
C GLN A 115 -0.64 13.07 -10.87
N SER A 116 0.50 12.41 -11.02
CA SER A 116 0.57 10.99 -11.36
C SER A 116 -0.10 10.11 -10.30
N GLU A 117 0.24 10.30 -9.02
CA GLU A 117 -0.38 9.58 -7.91
C GLU A 117 -1.89 9.85 -7.85
N PHE A 118 -2.31 11.09 -8.11
CA PHE A 118 -3.74 11.42 -8.14
C PHE A 118 -4.48 10.62 -9.21
N ILE A 119 -3.94 10.53 -10.42
CA ILE A 119 -4.56 9.83 -11.55
C ILE A 119 -4.55 8.31 -11.36
N TRP A 120 -3.42 7.74 -10.94
CA TRP A 120 -3.22 6.28 -10.95
C TRP A 120 -3.53 5.59 -9.62
N VAL A 121 -3.55 6.33 -8.51
CA VAL A 121 -3.75 5.76 -7.17
C VAL A 121 -5.02 6.33 -6.53
N TRP A 122 -5.09 7.66 -6.34
CA TRP A 122 -6.17 8.27 -5.56
C TRP A 122 -7.51 8.23 -6.28
N LEU A 123 -7.55 8.60 -7.56
CA LEU A 123 -8.80 8.62 -8.32
C LEU A 123 -9.44 7.22 -8.42
N PRO A 124 -8.73 6.15 -8.79
CA PRO A 124 -9.28 4.79 -8.75
C PRO A 124 -9.76 4.37 -7.35
N ALA A 125 -9.00 4.71 -6.30
CA ALA A 125 -9.39 4.40 -4.92
C ALA A 125 -10.68 5.14 -4.50
N ILE A 126 -10.83 6.42 -4.86
CA ILE A 126 -12.04 7.21 -4.61
C ILE A 126 -13.22 6.61 -5.36
N VAL A 127 -13.07 6.28 -6.64
CA VAL A 127 -14.13 5.63 -7.44
C VAL A 127 -14.57 4.32 -6.80
N LEU A 128 -13.62 3.46 -6.42
CA LEU A 128 -13.92 2.20 -5.74
C LEU A 128 -14.65 2.44 -4.41
N CYS A 129 -14.21 3.40 -3.61
CA CYS A 129 -14.85 3.77 -2.35
C CYS A 129 -16.31 4.20 -2.56
N VAL A 130 -16.57 5.08 -3.53
CA VAL A 130 -17.92 5.54 -3.88
C VAL A 130 -18.81 4.37 -4.30
N VAL A 131 -18.30 3.49 -5.17
CA VAL A 131 -19.04 2.29 -5.61
C VAL A 131 -19.41 1.40 -4.42
N LEU A 132 -18.46 1.14 -3.51
CA LEU A 132 -18.70 0.32 -2.32
C LEU A 132 -19.73 0.94 -1.37
N ILE A 133 -19.71 2.27 -1.19
CA ILE A 133 -20.71 3.00 -0.39
C ILE A 133 -22.10 2.85 -1.01
N VAL A 134 -22.23 3.06 -2.33
CA VAL A 134 -23.51 2.95 -3.04
C VAL A 134 -24.04 1.52 -2.95
N VAL A 135 -23.22 0.51 -3.22
CA VAL A 135 -23.62 -0.91 -3.13
C VAL A 135 -24.07 -1.26 -1.71
N ARG A 136 -23.29 -0.87 -0.69
CA ARG A 136 -23.64 -1.10 0.73
C ARG A 136 -24.96 -0.44 1.10
N SER A 137 -25.23 0.77 0.63
CA SER A 137 -26.48 1.50 0.91
C SER A 137 -27.71 0.74 0.37
N LYS A 138 -27.62 0.23 -0.88
CA LYS A 138 -28.70 -0.54 -1.51
C LYS A 138 -28.94 -1.89 -0.83
N LEU A 139 -27.86 -2.59 -0.45
CA LEU A 139 -27.98 -3.85 0.29
C LEU A 139 -28.66 -3.64 1.65
N ARG A 140 -28.28 -2.60 2.40
CA ARG A 140 -28.90 -2.29 3.70
C ARG A 140 -30.40 -2.02 3.59
N ILE A 141 -30.83 -1.29 2.56
CA ILE A 141 -32.25 -1.04 2.28
C ILE A 141 -32.98 -2.36 1.99
N LYS A 142 -32.41 -3.23 1.16
CA LYS A 142 -33.01 -4.53 0.82
C LYS A 142 -33.19 -5.44 2.04
N TYR A 143 -32.22 -5.47 2.95
CA TYR A 143 -32.34 -6.22 4.20
C TYR A 143 -33.44 -5.66 5.12
N PHE A 144 -33.57 -4.33 5.21
CA PHE A 144 -34.61 -3.71 6.05
C PHE A 144 -36.02 -3.93 5.50
N VAL A 145 -36.20 -3.89 4.17
CA VAL A 145 -37.50 -4.17 3.51
C VAL A 145 -37.91 -5.64 3.68
N ARG A 146 -36.97 -6.58 3.72
CA ARG A 146 -37.26 -8.03 3.87
C ARG A 146 -37.50 -8.47 5.32
N ALA A 147 -37.19 -7.62 6.29
CA ALA A 147 -37.36 -7.89 7.72
C ALA A 147 -38.67 -7.32 8.30
N ARG A 148 -39.51 -6.69 7.47
CA ARG A 148 -40.90 -6.32 7.77
C ARG A 148 -41.83 -7.26 7.01
#